data_AF-A0A8B6DQR7-F1
#
_entry.id   AF-A0A8B6DQR7-F1
#
_cell.length_a   1.000
_cell.length_b   1.000
_cell.length_c   1.000
_cell.angle_alpha   90.00
_cell.angle_beta   90.00
_cell.angle_gamma   90.00
#
_symmetry.space_group_name_H-M   'P 1'
#
loop_
_entity.id
_entity.type
_entity.pdbx_description
1 polymer ?
#
loop_
_entity_poly.entity_id
_entity_poly.type
_entity_poly.pdbx_seq_one_letter_code
_entity_poly.pdbx_strand_id
1 'polypeptide(L)'
;MTSNDKQANGVEDEPLFDPSILRELDFEHKSRATYNPNISPQNPGEMLKLRPLYKSDYDKGYMNLLSQLTKVGNVSREEFEARFNDLKGCGDTYYIVVIEDMSLNQVIGTGSLVKERKFLRQCASRGRIEDIVVNNAYRGKQLGKLLLDVLTILCQKIDCYKLSLECLDGMVKFYKQFGFDKEDGQNYMVQRFHD
;
A
#
# COMPACT_ATOMS: atom_id res chain seq x y z
N MET A 1 -50.55 -11.75 3.04
CA MET A 1 -49.63 -12.52 3.92
C MET A 1 -48.24 -12.32 3.36
N THR A 2 -47.35 -11.89 4.23
CA THR A 2 -46.16 -11.08 3.98
C THR A 2 -45.04 -11.82 3.25
N SER A 3 -44.54 -11.19 2.19
CA SER A 3 -43.26 -11.49 1.55
C SER A 3 -42.15 -11.21 2.56
N ASN A 4 -41.40 -12.25 2.93
CA ASN A 4 -40.18 -12.12 3.72
C ASN A 4 -39.07 -11.54 2.83
N ASP A 5 -38.91 -10.23 2.86
CA ASP A 5 -37.64 -9.60 2.49
C ASP A 5 -36.60 -10.01 3.54
N LYS A 6 -35.71 -10.92 3.15
CA LYS A 6 -34.46 -11.15 3.88
C LYS A 6 -33.64 -9.87 3.79
N GLN A 7 -33.61 -9.10 4.89
CA GLN A 7 -32.54 -8.15 5.16
C GLN A 7 -31.19 -8.88 4.99
N ALA A 8 -30.48 -8.55 3.91
CA ALA A 8 -29.05 -8.83 3.84
C ALA A 8 -28.41 -7.99 4.95
N ASN A 9 -27.97 -8.65 6.01
CA ASN A 9 -27.18 -8.03 7.07
C ASN A 9 -25.98 -7.32 6.42
N GLY A 10 -26.03 -5.99 6.37
CA GLY A 10 -24.95 -5.15 5.88
C GLY A 10 -23.78 -5.22 6.83
N VAL A 11 -22.92 -6.23 6.66
CA VAL A 11 -21.60 -6.23 7.27
C VAL A 11 -20.82 -5.13 6.57
N GLU A 12 -20.56 -4.05 7.31
CA GLU A 12 -19.73 -2.95 6.84
C GLU A 12 -18.35 -3.52 6.47
N ASP A 13 -17.93 -3.29 5.22
CA ASP A 13 -16.65 -3.79 4.73
C ASP A 13 -15.51 -3.10 5.50
N GLU A 14 -14.74 -3.88 6.24
CA GLU A 14 -13.80 -3.35 7.21
C GLU A 14 -12.42 -3.11 6.57
N PRO A 15 -11.80 -1.93 6.78
CA PRO A 15 -10.47 -1.65 6.26
C PRO A 15 -9.40 -2.48 6.98
N LEU A 16 -8.25 -2.69 6.32
CA LEU A 16 -7.11 -3.40 6.89
C LEU A 16 -6.54 -2.69 8.13
N PHE A 17 -6.55 -1.36 8.13
CA PHE A 17 -6.14 -0.50 9.26
C PHE A 17 -7.00 0.77 9.29
N ASP A 18 -6.97 1.53 10.39
CA ASP A 18 -7.77 2.74 10.54
C ASP A 18 -7.45 3.79 9.44
N PRO A 19 -8.41 4.15 8.57
CA PRO A 19 -8.21 5.15 7.52
C PRO A 19 -7.84 6.55 8.04
N SER A 20 -8.14 6.88 9.30
CA SER A 20 -7.83 8.18 9.90
C SER A 20 -6.34 8.53 9.80
N ILE A 21 -5.47 7.53 9.94
CA ILE A 21 -4.02 7.71 9.94
C ILE A 21 -3.49 8.31 8.63
N LEU A 22 -4.16 8.03 7.50
CA LEU A 22 -3.81 8.58 6.19
C LEU A 22 -4.26 10.03 6.04
N ARG A 23 -5.38 10.40 6.69
CA ARG A 23 -5.89 11.78 6.68
C ARG A 23 -5.05 12.72 7.53
N GLU A 24 -4.44 12.18 8.57
CA GLU A 24 -3.58 12.90 9.51
C GLU A 24 -2.11 12.98 9.08
N LEU A 25 -1.77 12.56 7.86
CA LEU A 25 -0.42 12.70 7.35
C LEU A 25 -0.13 14.18 7.08
N ASP A 26 1.00 14.66 7.59
CA ASP A 26 1.56 15.97 7.27
C ASP A 26 2.18 15.98 5.87
N PHE A 27 1.33 15.80 4.85
CA PHE A 27 1.76 15.56 3.48
C PHE A 27 2.34 16.82 2.83
N GLU A 28 1.74 17.98 3.08
CA GLU A 28 2.16 19.26 2.50
C GLU A 28 3.60 19.61 2.86
N HIS A 29 4.01 19.40 4.12
CA HIS A 29 5.36 19.76 4.57
C HIS A 29 6.38 18.63 4.41
N LYS A 30 5.95 17.35 4.35
CA LYS A 30 6.87 16.20 4.33
C LYS A 30 6.99 15.48 2.98
N SER A 31 6.09 15.73 2.03
CA SER A 31 6.21 15.17 0.69
C SER A 31 7.50 15.67 0.03
N ARG A 32 8.20 14.78 -0.69
CA ARG A 32 9.46 15.10 -1.35
C ARG A 32 9.32 15.26 -2.86
N ALA A 33 8.34 14.59 -3.46
CA ALA A 33 8.10 14.74 -4.87
C ALA A 33 7.35 16.05 -5.19
N THR A 34 7.66 16.62 -6.36
CA THR A 34 6.84 17.67 -6.95
C THR A 34 5.73 17.03 -7.79
N TYR A 35 4.50 17.54 -7.61
CA TYR A 35 3.31 17.08 -8.31
C TYR A 35 2.83 18.15 -9.30
N ASN A 36 2.42 17.73 -10.49
CA ASN A 36 1.81 18.60 -11.49
C ASN A 36 0.86 17.75 -12.38
N PRO A 37 -0.47 17.89 -12.23
CA PRO A 37 -1.16 18.78 -11.29
C PRO A 37 -0.88 18.43 -9.81
N ASN A 38 -1.15 19.37 -8.90
CA ASN A 38 -1.02 19.11 -7.46
C ASN A 38 -2.00 18.01 -7.04
N ILE A 39 -1.46 16.90 -6.53
CA ILE A 39 -2.24 15.79 -5.95
C ILE A 39 -1.77 15.53 -4.51
N SER A 40 -2.66 14.96 -3.71
CA SER A 40 -2.40 14.65 -2.30
C SER A 40 -3.14 13.37 -1.89
N PRO A 41 -2.92 12.83 -0.67
CA PRO A 41 -3.66 11.67 -0.19
C PRO A 41 -5.17 11.90 -0.15
N GLN A 42 -5.60 13.13 0.16
CA GLN A 42 -7.01 13.52 0.20
C GLN A 42 -7.58 13.83 -1.19
N ASN A 43 -6.73 14.20 -2.14
CA ASN A 43 -7.11 14.48 -3.53
C ASN A 43 -6.09 13.86 -4.51
N PRO A 44 -6.10 12.52 -4.69
CA PRO A 44 -5.09 11.81 -5.48
C PRO A 44 -5.26 12.00 -7.00
N GLY A 45 -6.37 12.62 -7.42
CA GLY A 45 -6.76 12.83 -8.81
C GLY A 45 -8.28 12.81 -8.94
N GLU A 46 -8.80 13.27 -10.08
CA GLU A 46 -10.23 13.25 -10.37
C GLU A 46 -10.78 11.82 -10.31
N MET A 47 -11.87 11.63 -9.56
CA MET A 47 -12.52 10.33 -9.33
C MET A 47 -11.61 9.25 -8.72
N LEU A 48 -10.45 9.62 -8.16
CA LEU A 48 -9.55 8.70 -7.49
C LEU A 48 -9.69 8.81 -5.98
N LYS A 49 -9.52 7.68 -5.27
CA LYS A 49 -9.54 7.63 -3.81
C LYS A 49 -8.36 6.82 -3.29
N LEU A 50 -7.57 7.41 -2.38
CA LEU A 50 -6.51 6.72 -1.65
C LEU A 50 -7.06 6.26 -0.29
N ARG A 51 -6.91 4.97 0.03
CA ARG A 51 -7.47 4.37 1.24
C ARG A 51 -6.75 3.08 1.62
N PRO A 52 -6.99 2.49 2.81
CA PRO A 52 -6.55 1.13 3.11
C PRO A 52 -7.15 0.11 2.13
N LEU A 53 -6.52 -1.07 2.05
CA LEU A 53 -7.11 -2.26 1.44
C LEU A 53 -8.34 -2.73 2.23
N TYR A 54 -9.36 -3.23 1.53
CA TYR A 54 -10.59 -3.82 2.08
C TYR A 54 -10.78 -5.25 1.58
N LYS A 55 -11.66 -6.03 2.21
CA LYS A 55 -11.96 -7.39 1.74
C LYS A 55 -12.66 -7.37 0.38
N SER A 56 -13.55 -6.41 0.14
CA SER A 56 -14.23 -6.29 -1.16
C SER A 56 -13.30 -5.92 -2.31
N ASP A 57 -12.06 -5.51 -2.05
CA ASP A 57 -11.11 -5.17 -3.11
C ASP A 57 -10.69 -6.37 -3.96
N TYR A 58 -10.95 -7.60 -3.47
CA TYR A 58 -10.90 -8.79 -4.30
C TYR A 58 -11.77 -8.64 -5.56
N ASP A 59 -13.02 -8.22 -5.37
CA ASP A 59 -13.99 -8.03 -6.46
C ASP A 59 -13.68 -6.77 -7.30
N LYS A 60 -12.84 -5.87 -6.79
CA LYS A 60 -12.36 -4.67 -7.49
C LYS A 60 -11.06 -4.88 -8.27
N GLY A 61 -10.65 -6.14 -8.46
CA GLY A 61 -9.53 -6.51 -9.31
C GLY A 61 -8.16 -6.35 -8.65
N TYR A 62 -8.06 -6.34 -7.32
CA TYR A 62 -6.78 -6.19 -6.61
C TYR A 62 -5.73 -7.24 -7.03
N MET A 63 -6.13 -8.51 -7.19
CA MET A 63 -5.21 -9.56 -7.64
C MET A 63 -4.73 -9.35 -9.09
N ASN A 64 -5.59 -8.80 -9.95
CA ASN A 64 -5.24 -8.45 -11.34
C ASN A 64 -4.28 -7.25 -11.41
N LEU A 65 -4.32 -6.35 -10.42
CA LEU A 65 -3.33 -5.29 -10.29
C LEU A 65 -1.97 -5.86 -9.89
N LEU A 66 -1.92 -6.71 -8.86
CA LEU A 66 -0.68 -7.33 -8.37
C LEU A 66 -0.02 -8.21 -9.45
N SER A 67 -0.79 -8.84 -10.34
CA SER A 67 -0.24 -9.63 -11.44
C SER A 67 0.56 -8.80 -12.46
N GLN A 68 0.45 -7.46 -12.44
CA GLN A 68 1.28 -6.57 -13.26
C GLN A 68 2.67 -6.33 -12.65
N LEU A 69 2.87 -6.67 -11.36
CA LEU A 69 4.14 -6.57 -10.67
C LEU A 69 4.93 -7.88 -10.73
N THR A 70 4.28 -8.99 -10.36
CA THR A 70 4.89 -10.31 -10.29
C THR A 70 3.85 -11.42 -10.42
N LYS A 71 4.29 -12.67 -10.40
CA LYS A 71 3.43 -13.86 -10.41
C LYS A 71 2.61 -13.89 -9.11
N VAL A 72 1.28 -13.88 -9.24
CA VAL A 72 0.33 -14.00 -8.13
C VAL A 72 -0.21 -15.43 -7.98
N GLY A 73 -0.36 -16.16 -9.10
CA GLY A 73 -1.06 -17.44 -9.13
C GLY A 73 -2.59 -17.28 -9.14
N ASN A 74 -3.31 -18.39 -8.92
CA ASN A 74 -4.77 -18.41 -8.86
C ASN A 74 -5.21 -18.35 -7.40
N VAL A 75 -5.30 -17.14 -6.85
CA VAL A 75 -5.77 -16.91 -5.48
C VAL A 75 -7.30 -16.83 -5.49
N SER A 76 -7.95 -17.74 -4.77
CA SER A 76 -9.39 -17.72 -4.54
C SER A 76 -9.81 -16.59 -3.59
N ARG A 77 -11.12 -16.29 -3.57
CA ARG A 77 -11.66 -15.28 -2.66
C ARG A 77 -11.46 -15.66 -1.20
N GLU A 78 -11.64 -16.94 -0.89
CA GLU A 78 -11.47 -17.49 0.46
C GLU A 78 -10.02 -17.37 0.93
N GLU A 79 -9.05 -17.65 0.06
CA GLU A 79 -7.62 -17.47 0.37
C GLU A 79 -7.26 -16.00 0.58
N PHE A 80 -7.81 -15.10 -0.24
CA PHE A 80 -7.61 -13.66 -0.09
C PHE A 80 -8.18 -13.16 1.24
N GLU A 81 -9.42 -13.52 1.57
CA GLU A 81 -10.06 -13.10 2.82
C GLU A 81 -9.36 -13.69 4.06
N ALA A 82 -8.93 -14.95 3.98
CA ALA A 82 -8.12 -15.57 5.03
C ALA A 82 -6.81 -14.81 5.24
N ARG A 83 -6.06 -14.54 4.17
CA ARG A 83 -4.82 -13.76 4.25
C ARG A 83 -5.08 -12.35 4.78
N PHE A 84 -6.13 -11.68 4.33
CA PHE A 84 -6.50 -10.35 4.82
C PHE A 84 -6.71 -10.36 6.34
N ASN A 85 -7.46 -11.34 6.85
CA ASN A 85 -7.72 -11.49 8.28
C ASN A 85 -6.43 -11.73 9.07
N ASP A 86 -5.52 -12.57 8.55
CA ASP A 86 -4.22 -12.81 9.18
C ASP A 86 -3.40 -11.51 9.29
N LEU A 87 -3.29 -10.76 8.20
CA LEU A 87 -2.55 -9.49 8.16
C LEU A 87 -3.14 -8.47 9.12
N LYS A 88 -4.48 -8.35 9.15
CA LYS A 88 -5.19 -7.47 10.08
C LYS A 88 -4.97 -7.89 11.54
N GLY A 89 -4.98 -9.19 11.82
CA GLY A 89 -4.76 -9.77 13.14
C GLY A 89 -3.36 -9.56 13.70
N CYS A 90 -2.35 -9.25 12.86
CA CYS A 90 -0.99 -8.99 13.31
C CYS A 90 -0.79 -7.66 14.04
N GLY A 91 -1.77 -6.74 14.04
CA GLY A 91 -1.80 -5.50 14.82
C GLY A 91 -0.60 -4.56 14.60
N ASP A 92 -0.83 -3.36 14.03
CA ASP A 92 0.22 -2.36 13.75
C ASP A 92 1.43 -2.91 12.98
N THR A 93 1.22 -3.87 12.09
CA THR A 93 2.29 -4.52 11.32
C THR A 93 2.15 -4.25 9.81
N TYR A 94 0.95 -4.39 9.26
CA TYR A 94 0.71 -4.30 7.82
C TYR A 94 -0.16 -3.08 7.48
N TYR A 95 0.35 -2.22 6.61
CA TYR A 95 -0.36 -1.05 6.09
C TYR A 95 -0.36 -1.11 4.57
N ILE A 96 -1.37 -1.78 4.01
CA ILE A 96 -1.56 -1.86 2.56
C ILE A 96 -2.46 -0.71 2.11
N VAL A 97 -1.88 0.22 1.36
CA VAL A 97 -2.58 1.37 0.80
C VAL A 97 -2.95 1.05 -0.64
N VAL A 98 -4.16 1.42 -1.04
CA VAL A 98 -4.65 1.31 -2.42
C VAL A 98 -5.11 2.66 -2.95
N ILE A 99 -5.07 2.80 -4.27
CA ILE A 99 -5.74 3.86 -5.01
C ILE A 99 -6.84 3.20 -5.84
N GLU A 100 -8.07 3.60 -5.61
CA GLU A 100 -9.26 3.16 -6.34
C GLU A 100 -9.65 4.23 -7.38
N ASP A 101 -10.00 3.78 -8.58
CA ASP A 101 -10.79 4.58 -9.51
C ASP A 101 -12.27 4.35 -9.22
N MET A 102 -12.93 5.39 -8.70
CA MET A 102 -14.33 5.35 -8.28
C MET A 102 -15.30 5.28 -9.47
N SER A 103 -14.87 5.71 -10.67
CA SER A 103 -15.70 5.64 -11.88
C SER A 103 -15.79 4.22 -12.44
N LEU A 104 -14.72 3.44 -12.25
CA LEU A 104 -14.64 2.04 -12.68
C LEU A 104 -14.91 1.04 -11.54
N ASN A 105 -14.93 1.51 -10.29
CA ASN A 105 -14.96 0.68 -9.09
C ASN A 105 -13.82 -0.37 -9.09
N GLN A 106 -12.60 0.08 -9.40
CA GLN A 106 -11.42 -0.77 -9.59
C GLN A 106 -10.23 -0.25 -8.79
N VAL A 107 -9.45 -1.16 -8.21
CA VAL A 107 -8.16 -0.82 -7.60
C VAL A 107 -7.10 -0.67 -8.69
N ILE A 108 -6.51 0.52 -8.80
CA ILE A 108 -5.60 0.90 -9.89
C ILE A 108 -4.18 1.21 -9.42
N GLY A 109 -3.93 1.24 -8.11
CA GLY A 109 -2.60 1.36 -7.53
C GLY A 109 -2.53 0.76 -6.13
N THR A 110 -1.38 0.24 -5.74
CA THR A 110 -1.16 -0.24 -4.37
C THR A 110 0.30 -0.14 -3.96
N GLY A 111 0.52 -0.09 -2.65
CA GLY A 111 1.81 -0.19 -2.01
C GLY A 111 1.66 -0.61 -0.56
N SER A 112 2.61 -1.40 -0.08
CA SER A 112 2.59 -1.97 1.26
C SER A 112 3.69 -1.37 2.12
N LEU A 113 3.36 -1.00 3.36
CA LEU A 113 4.32 -0.73 4.42
C LEU A 113 4.23 -1.83 5.48
N VAL A 114 5.35 -2.49 5.74
CA VAL A 114 5.48 -3.49 6.81
C VAL A 114 6.31 -2.91 7.95
N LYS A 115 5.72 -2.80 9.14
CA LYS A 115 6.39 -2.38 10.37
C LYS A 115 6.96 -3.60 11.09
N GLU A 116 8.29 -3.71 11.09
CA GLU A 116 9.01 -4.76 11.79
C GLU A 116 9.49 -4.27 13.16
N ARG A 117 9.01 -4.89 14.24
CA ARG A 117 9.45 -4.63 15.61
C ARG A 117 10.80 -5.30 15.87
N LYS A 118 11.68 -4.61 16.61
CA LYS A 118 13.02 -5.10 16.94
C LYS A 118 13.27 -4.97 18.44
N PHE A 119 14.21 -5.74 18.99
CA PHE A 119 14.76 -5.49 20.33
C PHE A 119 15.92 -4.47 20.30
N LEU A 120 16.69 -4.44 19.20
CA LEU A 120 17.75 -3.46 19.01
C LEU A 120 17.21 -2.03 18.97
N ARG A 121 18.10 -1.06 19.20
CA ARG A 121 17.75 0.37 19.26
C ARG A 121 16.59 0.65 20.23
N GLN A 122 16.68 0.13 21.45
CA GLN A 122 15.70 0.36 22.52
C GLN A 122 14.27 -0.06 22.10
N CYS A 123 14.13 -1.30 21.62
CA CYS A 123 12.84 -1.84 21.18
C CYS A 123 12.18 -1.07 20.01
N ALA A 124 12.98 -0.44 19.14
CA ALA A 124 12.46 0.34 18.02
C ALA A 124 11.77 -0.51 16.94
N SER A 125 11.07 0.15 16.03
CA SER A 125 10.50 -0.45 14.83
C SER A 125 11.19 0.07 13.57
N ARG A 126 11.19 -0.70 12.48
CA ARG A 126 11.59 -0.23 11.15
C ARG A 126 10.53 -0.55 10.11
N GLY A 127 10.43 0.29 9.08
CA GLY A 127 9.53 0.04 7.96
C GLY A 127 10.22 -0.66 6.79
N ARG A 128 9.45 -1.44 6.04
CA ARG A 128 9.76 -1.88 4.68
C ARG A 128 8.66 -1.44 3.73
N ILE A 129 9.01 -0.83 2.60
CA ILE A 129 8.08 -0.66 1.49
C ILE A 129 8.18 -1.88 0.58
N GLU A 130 7.04 -2.49 0.30
CA GLU A 130 6.90 -3.66 -0.58
C GLU A 130 5.75 -3.42 -1.58
N ASP A 131 5.71 -4.22 -2.64
CA ASP A 131 4.58 -4.37 -3.55
C ASP A 131 4.02 -3.07 -4.18
N ILE A 132 4.89 -2.12 -4.52
CA ILE A 132 4.49 -0.89 -5.22
C ILE A 132 4.16 -1.19 -6.68
N VAL A 133 2.89 -1.01 -7.05
CA VAL A 133 2.43 -1.17 -8.44
C VAL A 133 1.32 -0.20 -8.78
N VAL A 134 1.35 0.32 -10.01
CA VAL A 134 0.30 1.14 -10.60
C VAL A 134 -0.12 0.49 -11.91
N ASN A 135 -1.43 0.38 -12.10
CA ASN A 135 -2.04 -0.15 -13.31
C ASN A 135 -1.45 0.55 -14.54
N ASN A 136 -1.10 -0.22 -15.57
CA ASN A 136 -0.48 0.28 -16.80
C ASN A 136 -1.22 1.47 -17.43
N ALA A 137 -2.56 1.48 -17.41
CA ALA A 137 -3.38 2.56 -17.97
C ALA A 137 -3.31 3.88 -17.18
N TYR A 138 -2.79 3.83 -15.95
CA TYR A 138 -2.66 4.98 -15.03
C TYR A 138 -1.20 5.38 -14.82
N ARG A 139 -0.24 4.75 -15.51
CA ARG A 139 1.17 5.15 -15.46
C ARG A 139 1.35 6.56 -16.02
N GLY A 140 2.34 7.28 -15.50
CA GLY A 140 2.58 8.69 -15.84
C GLY A 140 1.72 9.69 -15.06
N LYS A 141 0.63 9.25 -14.39
CA LYS A 141 -0.23 10.12 -13.56
C LYS A 141 0.32 10.39 -12.14
N GLN A 142 1.62 10.21 -11.94
CA GLN A 142 2.32 10.45 -10.66
C GLN A 142 1.84 9.59 -9.45
N LEU A 143 0.92 8.64 -9.62
CA LEU A 143 0.35 7.82 -8.54
C LEU A 143 1.39 6.96 -7.78
N GLY A 144 2.41 6.46 -8.48
CA GLY A 144 3.51 5.73 -7.83
C GLY A 144 4.35 6.63 -6.91
N LYS A 145 4.49 7.92 -7.26
CA LYS A 145 5.14 8.91 -6.41
C LYS A 145 4.30 9.18 -5.16
N LEU A 146 2.99 9.34 -5.36
CA LEU A 146 2.04 9.57 -4.27
C LEU A 146 2.06 8.42 -3.25
N LEU A 147 2.02 7.17 -3.73
CA LEU A 147 2.12 5.99 -2.86
C LEU A 147 3.42 5.99 -2.05
N LEU A 148 4.56 6.31 -2.67
CA LEU A 148 5.85 6.35 -1.96
C LEU A 148 5.93 7.46 -0.92
N ASP A 149 5.51 8.68 -1.23
CA ASP A 149 5.48 9.76 -0.24
C ASP A 149 4.54 9.39 0.91
N VAL A 150 3.34 8.88 0.63
CA VAL A 150 2.39 8.42 1.65
C VAL A 150 2.99 7.38 2.57
N LEU A 151 3.57 6.31 2.03
CA LEU A 151 4.14 5.23 2.84
C LEU A 151 5.38 5.70 3.62
N THR A 152 6.17 6.61 3.05
CA THR A 152 7.35 7.19 3.72
C THR A 152 6.94 8.05 4.92
N ILE A 153 5.94 8.92 4.74
CA ILE A 153 5.43 9.80 5.80
C ILE A 153 4.69 8.98 6.86
N LEU A 154 3.91 7.98 6.44
CA LEU A 154 3.24 7.04 7.32
C LEU A 154 4.25 6.28 8.19
N CYS A 155 5.34 5.79 7.60
CA CYS A 155 6.42 5.11 8.32
C CYS A 155 7.01 5.99 9.44
N GLN A 156 7.20 7.29 9.20
CA GLN A 156 7.65 8.22 10.23
C GLN A 156 6.57 8.44 11.31
N LYS A 157 5.29 8.58 10.92
CA LYS A 157 4.16 8.77 11.84
C LYS A 157 3.99 7.58 12.80
N ILE A 158 4.27 6.36 12.35
CA ILE A 158 4.18 5.14 13.17
C ILE A 158 5.48 4.80 13.93
N ASP A 159 6.38 5.77 14.07
CA ASP A 159 7.62 5.71 14.89
C ASP A 159 8.61 4.62 14.47
N CYS A 160 8.87 4.52 13.16
CA CYS A 160 9.96 3.69 12.65
C CYS A 160 11.27 4.47 12.56
N TYR A 161 12.36 3.90 13.08
CA TYR A 161 13.69 4.56 13.08
C TYR A 161 14.35 4.59 11.68
N LYS A 162 13.95 3.69 10.78
CA LYS A 162 14.38 3.66 9.39
C LYS A 162 13.34 3.02 8.48
N LEU A 163 13.45 3.30 7.20
CA LEU A 163 12.65 2.72 6.12
C LEU A 163 13.58 2.16 5.04
N SER A 164 13.23 1.01 4.48
CA SER A 164 13.99 0.40 3.38
C SER A 164 13.07 -0.16 2.31
N LEU A 165 13.60 -0.30 1.10
CA LEU A 165 12.98 -1.02 0.00
C LEU A 165 14.06 -1.65 -0.86
N GLU A 166 13.67 -2.61 -1.68
CA GLU A 166 14.54 -3.27 -2.65
C GLU A 166 14.08 -2.86 -4.06
N CYS A 167 15.02 -2.53 -4.94
CA CYS A 167 14.69 -2.14 -6.30
C CYS A 167 15.77 -2.55 -7.31
N LEU A 168 15.38 -2.65 -8.57
CA LEU A 168 16.30 -2.82 -9.68
C LEU A 168 17.18 -1.56 -9.84
N ASP A 169 18.41 -1.73 -10.33
CA ASP A 169 19.37 -0.63 -10.52
C ASP A 169 18.78 0.55 -11.30
N GLY A 170 18.00 0.28 -12.35
CA GLY A 170 17.34 1.29 -13.16
C GLY A 170 16.33 2.17 -12.39
N MET A 171 15.87 1.74 -11.22
CA MET A 171 14.91 2.45 -10.38
C MET A 171 15.57 3.24 -9.24
N VAL A 172 16.88 3.10 -9.01
CA VAL A 172 17.58 3.81 -7.92
C VAL A 172 17.39 5.33 -8.01
N LYS A 173 17.48 5.91 -9.21
CA LYS A 173 17.27 7.35 -9.42
C LYS A 173 15.84 7.79 -9.09
N PHE A 174 14.85 6.91 -9.29
CA PHE A 174 13.47 7.19 -8.93
C PHE A 174 13.31 7.27 -7.41
N TYR A 175 13.78 6.25 -6.68
CA TYR A 175 13.67 6.20 -5.22
C TYR A 175 14.50 7.27 -4.49
N LYS A 176 15.66 7.69 -5.03
CA LYS A 176 16.44 8.82 -4.49
C LYS A 176 15.66 10.12 -4.36
N GLN A 177 14.65 10.35 -5.20
CA GLN A 177 13.78 11.53 -5.11
C GLN A 177 13.00 11.58 -3.79
N PHE A 178 12.80 10.43 -3.14
CA PHE A 178 12.08 10.29 -1.88
C PHE A 178 13.01 10.15 -0.67
N GLY A 179 14.31 10.38 -0.85
CA GLY A 179 15.30 10.30 0.24
C GLY A 179 15.83 8.91 0.54
N PHE A 180 15.59 7.94 -0.34
CA PHE A 180 16.26 6.64 -0.26
C PHE A 180 17.66 6.74 -0.86
N ASP A 181 18.63 6.13 -0.20
CA ASP A 181 19.97 5.97 -0.73
C ASP A 181 20.37 4.50 -0.75
N LYS A 182 21.37 4.19 -1.60
CA LYS A 182 22.03 2.90 -1.52
C LYS A 182 22.86 2.88 -0.24
N GLU A 183 22.74 1.82 0.52
CA GLU A 183 23.47 1.64 1.76
C GLU A 183 24.83 1.01 1.45
N ASP A 184 25.87 1.84 1.44
CA ASP A 184 27.23 1.39 1.09
C ASP A 184 27.72 0.28 2.01
N GLY A 185 28.34 -0.75 1.43
CA GLY A 185 28.83 -1.92 2.16
C GLY A 185 27.75 -2.94 2.57
N GLN A 186 26.48 -2.71 2.20
CA GLN A 186 25.41 -3.69 2.39
C GLN A 186 24.99 -4.31 1.05
N ASN A 187 24.92 -5.64 1.02
CA ASN A 187 24.44 -6.40 -0.12
C ASN A 187 23.05 -6.96 0.19
N TYR A 188 22.17 -6.94 -0.80
CA TYR A 188 20.94 -7.72 -0.77
C TYR A 188 21.24 -9.15 -1.24
N MET A 189 20.87 -10.15 -0.44
CA MET A 189 21.13 -11.55 -0.72
C MET A 189 19.82 -12.33 -0.69
N VAL A 190 19.62 -13.23 -1.67
CA VAL A 190 18.39 -14.00 -1.82
C VAL A 190 18.71 -15.48 -1.93
N GLN A 191 18.05 -16.28 -1.11
CA GLN A 191 17.90 -17.72 -1.33
C GLN A 191 16.42 -18.01 -1.61
N ARG A 192 16.12 -18.52 -2.80
CA ARG A 192 14.74 -18.87 -3.18
C ARG A 192 14.51 -20.35 -2.91
N PHE A 193 13.45 -20.66 -2.17
CA PHE A 193 13.02 -22.04 -1.94
C PHE A 193 11.96 -22.49 -2.95
N HIS A 194 11.17 -21.54 -3.47
CA HIS A 194 10.09 -21.74 -4.43
C HIS A 194 9.94 -20.50 -5.35
N ASP A 195 9.14 -20.62 -6.42
CA ASP A 195 8.97 -19.63 -7.51
C ASP A 195 7.83 -18.62 -7.31
#